data_AF-A0A3C0JPF7-F1
#
_entry.id   AF-A0A3C0JPF7-F1
#
_cell.length_a   1.000
_cell.length_b   1.000
_cell.length_c   1.000
_cell.angle_alpha   90.00
_cell.angle_beta   90.00
_cell.angle_gamma   90.00
#
_symmetry.space_group_name_H-M   'P 1'
#
loop_
_entity.id
_entity.type
_entity.pdbx_description
1 polymer ?
#
loop_
_entity_poly.entity_id
_entity_poly.type
_entity_poly.pdbx_seq_one_letter_code
_entity_poly.pdbx_strand_id
1 'polypeptide(L)'
;MAQPKLLIATGNPGKMREYRELLSGIPFQLVSLFDVGITDEVEETGTTFHENAALKTNGYAALSGLLTLADDSGLEVDALDGAPGVYSARYGELPS
;
A
#
# COMPACT_ATOMS: atom_id res chain seq x y z
N MET A 1 22.98 -17.02 4.66
CA MET A 1 22.39 -16.05 5.62
C MET A 1 20.92 -15.92 5.28
N ALA A 2 20.03 -15.74 6.26
CA ALA A 2 18.62 -15.50 5.97
C ALA A 2 18.47 -14.15 5.25
N GLN A 3 17.65 -14.10 4.19
CA GLN A 3 17.38 -12.84 3.50
C GLN A 3 16.56 -11.91 4.43
N PRO A 4 16.89 -10.60 4.51
CA PRO A 4 16.08 -9.66 5.26
C PRO A 4 14.67 -9.57 4.68
N LYS A 5 13.68 -9.36 5.56
CA LYS A 5 12.28 -9.21 5.13
C LYS A 5 12.00 -7.77 4.72
N LEU A 6 11.27 -7.61 3.62
CA LEU A 6 10.67 -6.35 3.18
C LEU A 6 9.16 -6.51 3.22
N LEU A 7 8.50 -5.75 4.09
CA LEU A 7 7.05 -5.73 4.17
C LEU A 7 6.49 -4.90 3.02
N ILE A 8 5.59 -5.49 2.24
CA ILE A 8 4.78 -4.77 1.26
C ILE A 8 3.44 -4.45 1.95
N ALA A 9 3.22 -3.16 2.22
CA ALA A 9 2.06 -2.63 2.93
C ALA A 9 0.81 -2.58 2.02
N THR A 10 0.39 -3.75 1.53
CA THR A 10 -0.83 -3.92 0.75
C THR A 10 -1.63 -5.12 1.26
N GLY A 11 -2.95 -4.94 1.36
CA GLY A 11 -3.90 -6.03 1.57
C GLY A 11 -4.35 -6.70 0.27
N ASN A 12 -3.96 -6.19 -0.90
CA ASN A 12 -4.43 -6.68 -2.20
C ASN A 12 -3.54 -7.84 -2.71
N PRO A 13 -4.08 -9.07 -2.86
CA PRO A 13 -3.32 -10.22 -3.36
C PRO A 13 -2.78 -10.04 -4.79
N GLY A 14 -3.48 -9.29 -5.63
CA GLY A 14 -3.06 -8.95 -6.99
C GLY A 14 -1.79 -8.09 -6.99
N LYS A 15 -1.77 -7.01 -6.22
CA LYS A 15 -0.58 -6.17 -6.03
C LYS A 15 0.59 -6.98 -5.47
N MET A 16 0.36 -7.88 -4.53
CA MET A 16 1.43 -8.75 -4.01
C MET A 16 2.05 -9.64 -5.10
N ARG A 17 1.27 -10.12 -6.06
CA ARG A 17 1.80 -10.88 -7.19
C ARG A 17 2.69 -10.01 -8.07
N GLU A 18 2.22 -8.81 -8.42
CA GLU A 18 2.97 -7.85 -9.23
C GLU A 18 4.31 -7.47 -8.55
N TYR A 19 4.30 -7.17 -7.25
CA TYR A 19 5.53 -6.85 -6.51
C TYR A 19 6.54 -8.00 -6.49
N ARG A 20 6.07 -9.24 -6.35
CA ARG A 20 6.95 -10.42 -6.39
C ARG A 20 7.62 -10.58 -7.75
N GLU A 21 6.93 -10.25 -8.83
CA GLU A 21 7.49 -10.27 -10.18
C GLU A 21 8.49 -9.13 -10.38
N LEU A 22 8.08 -7.89 -10.08
CA LEU A 22 8.88 -6.68 -10.25
C LEU A 22 10.17 -6.68 -9.42
N LEU A 23 10.13 -7.24 -8.21
CA LEU A 23 11.25 -7.24 -7.28
C LEU A 23 11.93 -8.62 -7.16
N SER A 24 11.71 -9.54 -8.10
CA SER A 24 12.22 -10.93 -8.05
C SER A 24 13.74 -11.07 -7.94
N GLY A 25 14.53 -10.01 -8.19
CA GLY A 25 15.99 -10.00 -8.14
C GLY A 25 16.62 -9.31 -6.92
N ILE A 26 15.84 -8.73 -6.01
CA ILE A 26 16.40 -7.99 -4.88
C ILE A 26 16.75 -8.94 -3.72
N PRO A 27 17.75 -8.61 -2.87
CA PRO A 27 18.16 -9.46 -1.76
C PRO A 27 17.20 -9.38 -0.56
N PHE A 28 15.88 -9.34 -0.80
CA PHE A 28 14.84 -9.27 0.24
C PHE A 28 13.80 -10.37 0.05
N GLN A 29 13.34 -10.91 1.17
CA GLN A 29 12.13 -11.71 1.22
C GLN A 29 10.92 -10.79 1.33
N LEU A 30 10.09 -10.73 0.28
CA LEU A 30 8.84 -9.97 0.35
C LEU A 30 7.82 -10.69 1.24
N VAL A 31 7.27 -9.95 2.20
CA VAL A 31 6.18 -10.41 3.08
C VAL A 31 5.01 -9.44 2.99
N SER A 32 3.79 -9.95 3.10
CA SER A 32 2.55 -9.17 3.16
C SER A 32 2.12 -8.89 4.60
N LEU A 33 1.12 -8.02 4.78
CA LEU A 33 0.48 -7.78 6.09
C LEU A 33 -0.04 -9.08 6.72
N PHE A 34 -0.61 -9.97 5.90
CA PHE A 34 -1.07 -11.29 6.34
C PHE A 34 0.08 -12.18 6.83
N ASP A 35 1.20 -12.20 6.12
CA ASP A 35 2.37 -13.03 6.48
C ASP A 35 2.99 -12.63 7.83
N VAL A 36 2.81 -11.36 8.23
CA VAL A 36 3.29 -10.82 9.52
C VAL A 36 2.19 -10.68 10.57
N GLY A 37 0.96 -11.13 10.26
CA GLY A 37 -0.16 -11.14 11.20
C GLY A 37 -0.74 -9.76 11.53
N ILE A 38 -0.47 -8.74 10.72
CA ILE A 38 -1.07 -7.41 10.91
C ILE A 38 -2.47 -7.42 10.28
N THR A 39 -3.46 -7.11 11.12
CA THR A 39 -4.87 -6.98 10.71
C THR A 39 -5.41 -5.57 10.88
N ASP A 40 -4.71 -4.72 11.64
CA ASP A 40 -5.04 -3.31 11.78
C ASP A 40 -4.88 -2.56 10.46
N GLU A 41 -5.82 -1.67 10.17
CA GLU A 41 -5.71 -0.74 9.05
C GLU A 41 -5.11 0.58 9.54
N VAL A 42 -4.09 1.05 8.83
CA VAL A 42 -3.52 2.38 9.06
C VAL A 42 -4.41 3.40 8.36
N GLU A 43 -4.87 4.41 9.09
CA GLU A 43 -5.72 5.46 8.53
C GLU A 43 -4.98 6.31 7.48
N GLU A 44 -5.58 6.39 6.29
CA GLU A 44 -5.14 7.23 5.17
C GLU A 44 -5.88 8.58 5.24
N THR A 45 -5.32 9.50 6.02
CA THR A 45 -5.86 10.87 6.23
C THR A 45 -5.19 11.92 5.34
N GLY A 46 -4.29 11.50 4.45
CA GLY A 46 -3.60 12.36 3.50
C GLY A 46 -4.55 12.92 2.44
N THR A 47 -4.16 14.05 1.87
CA THR A 47 -4.86 14.70 0.76
C THR A 47 -4.23 14.38 -0.60
N THR A 48 -3.10 13.67 -0.59
CA THR A 48 -2.37 13.22 -1.78
C THR A 48 -1.99 11.75 -1.65
N PHE A 49 -1.78 11.07 -2.79
CA PHE A 49 -1.30 9.68 -2.79
C PHE A 49 0.04 9.53 -2.05
N HIS A 50 0.91 10.53 -2.17
CA HIS A 50 2.21 10.51 -1.49
C HIS A 50 2.06 10.53 0.04
N GLU A 51 1.16 11.37 0.57
CA GLU A 51 0.88 11.44 2.00
C GLU A 51 0.29 10.12 2.51
N ASN A 52 -0.66 9.52 1.79
CA ASN A 52 -1.23 8.23 2.16
C ASN A 52 -0.20 7.09 2.12
N ALA A 53 0.63 7.04 1.09
CA ALA A 53 1.71 6.06 1.00
C ALA A 53 2.73 6.23 2.16
N ALA A 54 3.03 7.47 2.56
CA ALA A 54 3.89 7.74 3.71
C ALA A 54 3.24 7.33 5.04
N LEU A 55 1.95 7.62 5.24
CA LEU A 55 1.18 7.20 6.42
C LEU A 55 1.20 5.68 6.56
N LYS A 56 0.88 4.95 5.48
CA LYS A 56 0.95 3.48 5.45
C LYS A 56 2.35 2.94 5.73
N THR A 57 3.36 3.48 5.06
CA THR A 57 4.74 3.03 5.24
C THR A 57 5.16 3.16 6.70
N ASN A 58 4.92 4.33 7.32
CA ASN A 58 5.30 4.59 8.70
C ASN A 58 4.48 3.76 9.70
N GLY A 59 3.16 3.70 9.51
CA GLY A 59 2.27 2.94 10.39
C GLY A 59 2.58 1.44 10.39
N TYR A 60 2.72 0.84 9.20
CA TYR A 60 3.02 -0.58 9.10
C TYR A 60 4.48 -0.93 9.45
N ALA A 61 5.43 -0.02 9.22
CA ALA A 61 6.78 -0.18 9.74
C ALA A 61 6.78 -0.18 11.28
N ALA A 62 6.03 0.71 11.91
CA ALA A 62 5.91 0.76 13.37
C ALA A 62 5.25 -0.51 13.95
N LEU A 63 4.20 -1.02 13.29
CA LEU A 63 3.51 -2.24 13.73
C LEU A 63 4.34 -3.52 13.54
N SER A 64 5.09 -3.61 12.43
CA SER A 64 5.83 -4.82 12.07
C SER A 64 7.28 -4.86 12.59
N GLY A 65 7.88 -3.69 12.83
CA GLY A 65 9.32 -3.54 13.04
C GLY A 65 10.17 -3.85 11.79
N LEU A 66 9.56 -3.95 10.60
CA LEU A 66 10.23 -4.29 9.35
C LEU A 66 10.43 -3.06 8.47
N LEU A 67 11.46 -3.13 7.62
CA LEU A 67 11.54 -2.25 6.46
C LEU A 67 10.27 -2.46 5.63
N THR A 68 9.60 -1.36 5.30
CA THR A 68 8.27 -1.39 4.70
C THR A 68 8.25 -0.55 3.43
N LEU A 69 7.60 -1.08 2.40
CA LEU A 69 7.27 -0.39 1.16
C LEU A 69 5.75 -0.30 1.07
N ALA A 70 5.22 0.92 0.99
CA ALA A 70 3.83 1.15 0.64
C ALA A 70 3.73 1.89 -0.70
N ASP A 71 2.58 1.69 -1.33
CA ASP A 71 2.15 2.37 -2.53
C ASP A 71 0.68 2.77 -2.33
N ASP A 72 0.31 3.94 -2.84
CA ASP A 72 -1.06 4.39 -2.90
C ASP A 72 -1.39 4.79 -4.34
N SER A 73 -2.46 4.19 -4.86
CA SER A 73 -2.82 4.26 -6.28
C SER A 73 -4.31 4.51 -6.38
N GLY A 74 -4.71 5.48 -7.19
CA GLY A 74 -6.11 5.77 -7.51
C GLY A 74 -6.36 5.81 -9.02
N LEU A 75 -7.64 5.78 -9.38
CA LEU A 75 -8.14 6.12 -10.70
C LEU A 75 -8.26 7.65 -10.79
N GLU A 76 -7.58 8.24 -11.76
CA GLU A 76 -7.77 9.65 -12.15
C GLU A 76 -8.44 9.69 -13.52
N VAL A 77 -9.49 10.50 -13.67
CA VAL A 77 -10.21 10.66 -14.95
C VAL A 77 -10.13 12.12 -15.38
N ASP A 78 -9.47 12.39 -16.50
CA ASP A 78 -9.28 13.75 -17.05
C ASP A 78 -10.61 14.49 -17.26
N ALA A 79 -11.63 13.77 -17.74
CA ALA A 79 -12.97 14.33 -17.97
C ALA A 79 -13.70 14.73 -16.67
N LEU A 80 -13.21 14.29 -15.51
CA LEU A 80 -13.72 14.62 -14.18
C LEU A 80 -12.72 15.48 -13.38
N ASP A 81 -11.82 16.20 -14.07
CA ASP A 81 -10.78 17.05 -13.45
C ASP A 81 -9.89 16.27 -12.47
N GLY A 82 -9.57 15.02 -12.82
CA GLY A 82 -8.74 14.12 -12.01
C GLY A 82 -9.49 13.32 -10.95
N ALA A 83 -10.80 13.51 -10.77
CA ALA A 83 -11.60 12.68 -9.88
C ALA A 83 -11.73 11.23 -10.41
N PRO A 84 -11.85 10.22 -9.53
CA PRO A 84 -11.95 10.28 -8.07
C PRO A 84 -10.63 10.51 -7.31
N GLY A 85 -9.47 10.32 -7.95
CA GLY A 85 -8.16 10.58 -7.34
C GLY A 85 -7.93 9.77 -6.06
N VAL A 86 -7.49 10.41 -4.99
CA VAL A 86 -7.28 9.78 -3.66
C VAL A 86 -8.55 9.13 -3.08
N TYR A 87 -9.75 9.49 -3.56
CA TYR A 87 -11.02 8.92 -3.11
C TYR A 87 -11.49 7.73 -3.95
N SER A 88 -10.65 7.22 -4.85
CA SER A 88 -10.98 6.11 -5.76
C SER A 88 -11.62 4.91 -5.08
N ALA A 89 -11.09 4.52 -3.92
CA ALA A 89 -11.59 3.37 -3.16
C ALA A 89 -12.98 3.62 -2.54
N ARG A 90 -13.39 4.88 -2.35
CA ARG A 90 -14.62 5.30 -1.67
C ARG A 90 -15.62 6.02 -2.57
N TYR A 91 -15.32 6.17 -3.86
CA TYR A 91 -16.11 7.02 -4.75
C TYR A 91 -17.55 6.55 -4.94
N GLY A 92 -17.80 5.24 -4.84
CA GLY A 92 -19.14 4.64 -4.89
C GLY A 92 -19.97 4.76 -3.60
N GLU A 93 -19.38 5.25 -2.50
CA GLU A 93 -20.04 5.42 -1.20
C GLU A 93 -20.38 6.88 -0.88
N LEU A 94 -19.95 7.82 -1.71
CA LEU A 94 -20.35 9.23 -1.60
C LEU A 94 -21.85 9.34 -1.92
N PRO A 95 -22.69 9.90 -1.03
CA PRO A 95 -24.11 10.06 -1.29
C PRO A 95 -24.31 10.96 -2.52
N SER A 96 -25.17 10.49 -3.43
CA SER A 96 -25.68 11.23 -4.59
C SER A 96 -26.48 12.46 -4.19
#